data_AF-A0A445IWE6-F1
#
_entry.id   AF-A0A445IWE6-F1
#
_cell.length_a   1.000
_cell.length_b   1.000
_cell.length_c   1.000
_cell.angle_alpha   90.00
_cell.angle_beta   90.00
_cell.angle_gamma   90.00
#
_symmetry.space_group_name_H-M   'P 1'
#
loop_
_entity.id
_entity.type
_entity.pdbx_description
1 polymer ?
#
loop_
_entity_poly.entity_id
_entity_poly.type
_entity_poly.pdbx_seq_one_letter_code
_entity_poly.pdbx_strand_id
1 'polypeptide(L)'
;MALRYFCTTNISTQHHHHASVITLVSSSLSLTSTRMQNSIPAARNSKNKFITAENVKSLVSTVVLPSISSTPLESLHRGNWVKLICGASFEDVVDIRNLSLVYTLAGVDCIDCAADASVLSAVNEGIEAARDIVCLRRPWVMISVNDDKDLHFRKAEFDPEDCPADCSRPCENVCPANAITFQGKSTSVISHNTEAPRVLKDGVITERCYGCGRCLPVCPYDKIREVTYVRDAITTADLIKRNDVDAMEIHTSGR
;
A
#
# COMPACT_ATOMS: atom_id res chain seq x y z
N MET A 1 3.65 2.94 -0.49
CA MET A 1 3.98 4.26 -1.08
C MET A 1 2.68 5.02 -1.26
N ALA A 2 2.26 5.81 -0.28
CA ALA A 2 1.01 6.57 -0.36
C ALA A 2 1.27 7.86 -1.16
N LEU A 3 0.84 7.90 -2.42
CA LEU A 3 0.75 9.16 -3.15
C LEU A 3 -0.47 9.93 -2.64
N ARG A 4 -0.23 11.11 -2.06
CA ARG A 4 -1.29 12.10 -1.79
C ARG A 4 -1.70 12.72 -3.13
N TYR A 5 -2.85 12.35 -3.66
CA TYR A 5 -3.51 13.13 -4.70
C TYR A 5 -4.42 14.16 -4.03
N PHE A 6 -4.02 15.43 -4.06
CA PHE A 6 -4.93 16.54 -3.80
C PHE A 6 -5.77 16.75 -5.06
N CYS A 7 -7.02 16.31 -5.05
CA CYS A 7 -7.97 16.69 -6.09
C CYS A 7 -8.70 17.96 -5.63
N THR A 8 -8.22 19.12 -6.06
CA THR A 8 -8.99 20.37 -6.00
C THR A 8 -9.78 20.51 -7.29
N THR A 9 -11.03 20.08 -7.32
CA THR A 9 -11.95 20.39 -8.42
C THR A 9 -12.79 21.60 -8.05
N ASN A 10 -12.35 22.78 -8.50
CA ASN A 10 -13.25 23.91 -8.66
C ASN A 10 -14.10 23.65 -9.90
N ILE A 11 -15.34 23.18 -9.71
CA ILE A 11 -16.35 23.24 -10.76
C ILE A 11 -16.90 24.67 -10.75
N SER A 12 -16.43 25.50 -11.68
CA SER A 12 -17.09 26.74 -12.05
C SER A 12 -17.25 26.78 -13.56
N THR A 13 -18.50 26.69 -14.00
CA THR A 13 -18.92 26.92 -15.37
C THR A 13 -18.92 28.42 -15.61
N GLN A 14 -17.98 28.94 -16.40
CA GLN A 14 -18.20 30.11 -17.26
C GLN A 14 -17.06 30.30 -18.26
N HIS A 15 -17.44 30.28 -19.53
CA HIS A 15 -16.61 30.69 -20.66
C HIS A 15 -16.28 32.18 -20.55
N HIS A 16 -15.00 32.55 -20.48
CA HIS A 16 -14.51 33.80 -21.04
C HIS A 16 -13.03 33.67 -21.42
N HIS A 17 -12.74 33.97 -22.69
CA HIS A 17 -11.39 34.15 -23.23
C HIS A 17 -10.66 35.27 -22.48
N HIS A 18 -9.47 35.00 -21.96
CA HIS A 18 -8.38 36.00 -21.92
C HIS A 18 -7.03 35.31 -21.73
N ALA A 19 -6.09 35.62 -22.62
CA ALA A 19 -4.69 35.19 -22.55
C ALA A 19 -3.97 35.88 -21.39
N SER A 20 -3.06 35.19 -20.70
CA SER A 20 -2.03 35.82 -19.87
C SER A 20 -0.80 34.92 -19.69
N VAL A 21 0.34 35.62 -19.73
CA VAL A 21 1.73 35.17 -19.91
C VAL A 21 2.26 34.44 -18.67
N ILE A 22 2.94 33.31 -18.86
CA ILE A 22 3.72 32.63 -17.81
C ILE A 22 5.08 33.33 -17.69
N THR A 23 5.31 33.98 -16.55
CA THR A 23 6.61 34.55 -16.19
C THR A 23 7.43 33.51 -15.43
N LEU A 24 8.55 33.06 -16.00
CA LEU A 24 9.54 32.24 -15.32
C LEU A 24 10.40 33.15 -14.41
N VAL A 25 10.34 32.93 -13.10
CA VAL A 25 11.26 33.56 -12.15
C VAL A 25 12.37 32.57 -11.81
N SER A 26 13.56 32.83 -12.33
CA SER A 26 14.81 32.16 -11.93
C SER A 26 15.37 32.85 -10.70
N SER A 27 15.54 32.13 -9.59
CA SER A 27 16.30 32.60 -8.43
C SER A 27 17.62 31.85 -8.33
N SER A 28 18.67 32.48 -8.84
CA SER A 28 20.08 32.13 -8.60
C SER A 28 20.46 32.50 -7.16
N LEU A 29 20.91 31.52 -6.37
CA LEU A 29 21.57 31.78 -5.09
C LEU A 29 23.02 31.30 -5.14
N SER A 30 23.89 32.29 -4.98
CA SER A 30 25.36 32.24 -4.98
C SER A 30 25.90 31.39 -3.82
N LEU A 31 26.82 30.49 -4.14
CA LEU A 31 27.62 29.71 -3.19
C LEU A 31 28.75 30.58 -2.59
N THR A 32 28.60 31.01 -1.35
CA THR A 32 29.74 31.48 -0.53
C THR A 32 30.19 30.40 0.43
N SER A 33 31.40 29.89 0.17
CA SER A 33 32.13 28.90 0.96
C SER A 33 32.46 29.45 2.34
N THR A 34 31.92 28.82 3.40
CA THR A 34 32.41 29.01 4.77
C THR A 34 32.79 27.66 5.35
N ARG A 35 34.08 27.53 5.64
CA ARG A 35 34.79 26.37 6.19
C ARG A 35 34.24 26.00 7.58
N MET A 36 33.45 24.93 7.68
CA MET A 36 33.06 24.34 8.96
C MET A 36 34.04 23.24 9.36
N GLN A 37 34.54 23.35 10.59
CA GLN A 37 35.48 22.44 11.22
C GLN A 37 34.80 21.09 11.50
N ASN A 38 35.51 20.00 11.21
CA ASN A 38 35.10 18.63 11.52
C ASN A 38 35.08 18.42 13.05
N SER A 39 33.90 18.54 13.66
CA SER A 39 33.61 17.93 14.96
C SER A 39 32.72 16.71 14.72
N ILE A 40 33.27 15.51 14.94
CA ILE A 40 32.53 14.25 14.92
C ILE A 40 31.40 14.34 15.95
N PRO A 41 30.10 14.24 15.56
CA PRO A 41 29.04 14.18 16.54
C PRO A 41 29.07 12.80 17.19
N ALA A 42 29.27 12.79 18.51
CA ALA A 42 29.18 11.60 19.33
C ALA A 42 27.85 10.87 19.07
N ALA A 43 27.94 9.55 18.91
CA ALA A 43 26.80 8.67 18.70
C ALA A 43 25.72 8.94 19.76
N ARG A 44 24.61 9.57 19.34
CA ARG A 44 23.39 9.63 20.15
C ARG A 44 22.87 8.20 20.27
N ASN A 45 23.10 7.63 21.44
CA ASN A 45 22.59 6.33 21.84
C ASN A 45 21.05 6.44 21.95
N SER A 46 20.36 6.32 20.81
CA SER A 46 18.90 6.32 20.75
C SER A 46 18.41 5.01 21.35
N LYS A 47 18.16 5.02 22.66
CA LYS A 47 17.41 3.95 23.30
C LYS A 47 16.09 3.81 22.55
N ASN A 48 15.87 2.68 21.89
CA ASN A 48 14.57 2.31 21.33
C ASN A 48 13.54 2.30 22.46
N LYS A 49 12.91 3.45 22.70
CA LYS A 49 11.79 3.56 23.62
C LYS A 49 10.65 2.80 22.95
N PHE A 50 10.34 1.62 23.45
CA PHE A 50 9.15 0.88 23.02
C PHE A 50 7.95 1.83 23.09
N ILE A 51 7.29 2.03 21.95
CA ILE A 51 6.06 2.79 21.89
C ILE A 51 4.98 1.87 22.45
N THR A 52 4.46 2.19 23.63
CA THR A 52 3.34 1.45 24.24
C THR A 52 2.01 1.96 23.68
N ALA A 53 0.93 1.19 23.84
CA ALA A 53 -0.41 1.61 23.45
C ALA A 53 -0.82 2.94 24.13
N GLU A 54 -0.39 3.16 25.37
CA GLU A 54 -0.62 4.41 26.10
C GLU A 54 0.11 5.59 25.46
N ASN A 55 1.34 5.37 24.98
CA ASN A 55 2.09 6.42 24.26
C ASN A 55 1.40 6.78 22.95
N VAL A 56 0.91 5.78 22.19
CA VAL A 56 0.12 6.03 20.97
C VAL A 56 -1.15 6.79 21.30
N LYS A 57 -1.90 6.34 22.30
CA LYS A 57 -3.13 6.99 22.75
C LYS A 57 -2.89 8.44 23.16
N SER A 58 -1.83 8.70 23.92
CA SER A 58 -1.43 10.06 24.32
C SER A 58 -1.08 10.93 23.11
N LEU A 59 -0.32 10.40 22.15
CA LEU A 59 0.05 11.12 20.93
C LEU A 59 -1.18 11.48 20.08
N VAL A 60 -2.03 10.47 19.81
CA VAL A 60 -3.27 10.64 19.02
C VAL A 60 -4.24 11.60 19.72
N SER A 61 -4.31 11.59 21.05
CA SER A 61 -5.18 12.51 21.80
C SER A 61 -4.64 13.95 21.85
N THR A 62 -3.32 14.13 21.75
CA THR A 62 -2.68 15.46 21.77
C THR A 62 -2.80 16.14 20.41
N VAL A 63 -2.73 15.36 19.33
CA VAL A 63 -3.01 15.85 17.98
C VAL A 63 -4.52 15.93 17.86
N VAL A 64 -5.10 17.14 17.83
CA VAL A 64 -6.52 17.30 17.45
C VAL A 64 -6.66 16.85 16.01
N LEU A 65 -6.93 15.56 15.79
CA LEU A 65 -7.21 15.01 14.47
C LEU A 65 -8.68 15.35 14.16
N PRO A 66 -8.96 16.28 13.21
CA PRO A 66 -10.34 16.67 12.89
C PRO A 66 -11.19 15.47 12.46
N SER A 67 -10.54 14.47 11.87
CA SER A 67 -11.07 13.19 11.43
C SER A 67 -11.66 12.33 12.56
N ILE A 68 -11.41 12.66 13.83
CA ILE A 68 -12.04 12.00 14.98
C ILE A 68 -13.50 12.44 15.12
N SER A 69 -13.85 13.64 14.67
CA SER A 69 -15.20 14.21 14.84
C SER A 69 -16.13 14.06 13.64
N SER A 70 -15.60 13.98 12.41
CA SER A 70 -16.41 13.90 11.18
C SER A 70 -16.50 12.48 10.65
N THR A 71 -17.71 12.02 10.34
CA THR A 71 -17.96 10.73 9.67
C THR A 71 -17.38 10.72 8.25
N PRO A 72 -17.10 9.54 7.64
CA PRO A 72 -16.64 9.47 6.25
C PRO A 72 -17.57 10.21 5.27
N LEU A 73 -18.89 10.17 5.52
CA LEU A 73 -19.89 10.88 4.71
C LEU A 73 -19.76 12.41 4.82
N GLU A 74 -19.53 12.94 6.03
CA GLU A 74 -19.31 14.37 6.22
C GLU A 74 -18.00 14.83 5.59
N SER A 75 -16.93 14.02 5.69
CA SER A 75 -15.66 14.31 5.03
C SER A 75 -15.82 14.35 3.51
N LEU A 76 -16.64 13.45 2.96
CA LEU A 76 -16.97 13.41 1.53
C LEU A 76 -17.73 14.68 1.11
N HIS A 77 -18.77 15.09 1.84
CA HIS A 77 -19.51 16.33 1.55
C HIS A 77 -18.67 17.60 1.65
N ARG A 78 -17.68 17.62 2.56
CA ARG A 78 -16.77 18.77 2.77
C ARG A 78 -15.58 18.79 1.82
N GLY A 79 -15.36 17.74 1.03
CA GLY A 79 -14.24 17.64 0.09
C GLY A 79 -12.87 17.42 0.75
N ASN A 80 -12.82 16.90 1.98
CA ASN A 80 -11.60 16.58 2.71
C ASN A 80 -11.45 15.08 3.00
N TRP A 81 -12.09 14.25 2.18
CA TRP A 81 -12.11 12.79 2.31
C TRP A 81 -10.78 12.14 1.92
N VAL A 82 -10.33 11.17 2.71
CA VAL A 82 -9.06 10.47 2.52
C VAL A 82 -9.29 8.96 2.34
N LYS A 83 -8.81 8.42 1.21
CA LYS A 83 -8.75 6.98 0.90
C LYS A 83 -7.34 6.43 1.16
N LEU A 84 -7.24 5.33 1.89
CA LEU A 84 -6.09 4.44 1.79
C LEU A 84 -6.36 3.43 0.67
N ILE A 85 -5.46 3.35 -0.31
CA ILE A 85 -5.52 2.37 -1.39
C ILE A 85 -4.49 1.28 -1.06
N CYS A 86 -4.95 0.14 -0.53
CA CYS A 86 -4.09 -1.04 -0.37
C CYS A 86 -3.87 -1.76 -1.71
N GLY A 87 -4.78 -1.56 -2.67
CA GLY A 87 -4.66 -2.04 -4.05
C GLY A 87 -5.51 -3.27 -4.33
N ALA A 88 -6.04 -3.35 -5.56
CA ALA A 88 -6.92 -4.43 -6.00
C ALA A 88 -6.26 -5.82 -6.10
N SER A 89 -4.93 -5.86 -6.28
CA SER A 89 -4.12 -7.08 -6.37
C SER A 89 -3.20 -7.34 -5.16
N PHE A 90 -3.16 -6.46 -4.16
CA PHE A 90 -2.36 -6.70 -2.97
C PHE A 90 -3.19 -7.46 -1.93
N GLU A 91 -2.71 -8.64 -1.52
CA GLU A 91 -3.45 -9.61 -0.71
C GLU A 91 -2.63 -10.11 0.49
N ASP A 92 -1.50 -9.45 0.81
CA ASP A 92 -0.73 -9.74 2.03
C ASP A 92 -1.52 -9.28 3.27
N VAL A 93 -2.23 -10.23 3.88
CA VAL A 93 -3.10 -9.98 5.03
C VAL A 93 -2.35 -9.38 6.24
N VAL A 94 -1.07 -9.69 6.42
CA VAL A 94 -0.28 -9.16 7.56
C VAL A 94 -0.01 -7.69 7.35
N ASP A 95 0.49 -7.32 6.16
CA ASP A 95 0.76 -5.93 5.83
C ASP A 95 -0.53 -5.10 5.75
N ILE A 96 -1.60 -5.66 5.18
CA ILE A 96 -2.92 -5.00 5.07
C ILE A 96 -3.52 -4.71 6.45
N ARG A 97 -3.47 -5.66 7.39
CA ARG A 97 -3.94 -5.47 8.76
C ARG A 97 -3.19 -4.33 9.44
N ASN A 98 -1.87 -4.32 9.34
CA ASN A 98 -1.03 -3.30 9.94
C ASN A 98 -1.24 -1.91 9.32
N LEU A 99 -1.38 -1.84 7.99
CA LEU A 99 -1.72 -0.61 7.28
C LEU A 99 -3.10 -0.09 7.72
N SER A 100 -4.10 -0.97 7.79
CA SER A 100 -5.45 -0.63 8.21
C SER A 100 -5.48 -0.06 9.63
N LEU A 101 -4.71 -0.65 10.55
CA LEU A 101 -4.54 -0.14 11.91
C LEU A 101 -3.93 1.28 11.90
N VAL A 102 -2.79 1.45 11.24
CA VAL A 102 -2.05 2.73 11.26
C VAL A 102 -2.87 3.85 10.60
N TYR A 103 -3.53 3.58 9.48
CA TYR A 103 -4.32 4.59 8.78
C TYR A 103 -5.66 4.87 9.46
N THR A 104 -6.24 3.90 10.18
CA THR A 104 -7.39 4.15 11.05
C THR A 104 -7.00 5.09 12.19
N LEU A 105 -5.85 4.86 12.84
CA LEU A 105 -5.30 5.78 13.85
C LEU A 105 -5.02 7.19 13.29
N ALA A 106 -4.65 7.27 12.01
CA ALA A 106 -4.44 8.54 11.31
C ALA A 106 -5.76 9.23 10.86
N GLY A 107 -6.91 8.58 11.05
CA GLY A 107 -8.21 9.14 10.71
C GLY A 107 -8.58 9.04 9.23
N VAL A 108 -8.14 7.99 8.52
CA VAL A 108 -8.58 7.71 7.14
C VAL A 108 -10.10 7.59 7.06
N ASP A 109 -10.74 8.06 5.98
CA ASP A 109 -12.20 7.94 5.83
C ASP A 109 -12.61 6.62 5.17
N CYS A 110 -11.74 6.04 4.34
CA CYS A 110 -12.00 4.77 3.68
C CYS A 110 -10.71 3.97 3.44
N ILE A 111 -10.79 2.66 3.61
CA ILE A 111 -9.74 1.70 3.28
C ILE A 111 -10.24 0.85 2.13
N ASP A 112 -9.51 0.89 1.03
CA ASP A 112 -9.77 0.10 -0.18
C ASP A 112 -8.81 -1.06 -0.30
N CYS A 113 -9.35 -2.24 -0.59
CA CYS A 113 -8.63 -3.48 -0.63
C CYS A 113 -9.15 -4.43 -1.72
N ALA A 114 -8.38 -5.49 -1.98
CA ALA A 114 -8.81 -6.59 -2.82
C ALA A 114 -10.15 -7.18 -2.35
N ALA A 115 -11.02 -7.52 -3.30
CA ALA A 115 -12.25 -8.28 -3.06
C ALA A 115 -11.92 -9.75 -2.74
N ASP A 116 -11.42 -9.99 -1.53
CA ASP A 116 -11.11 -11.31 -0.97
C ASP A 116 -11.54 -11.39 0.50
N ALA A 117 -12.02 -12.56 0.91
CA ALA A 117 -12.55 -12.80 2.25
C ALA A 117 -11.50 -12.64 3.36
N SER A 118 -10.27 -13.08 3.12
CA SER A 118 -9.17 -13.00 4.08
C SER A 118 -8.65 -11.58 4.20
N VAL A 119 -8.55 -10.87 3.08
CA VAL A 119 -8.18 -9.45 3.02
C VAL A 119 -9.19 -8.58 3.77
N LEU A 120 -10.48 -8.76 3.51
CA LEU A 120 -11.54 -8.04 4.24
C LEU A 120 -11.47 -8.27 5.75
N SER A 121 -11.22 -9.52 6.15
CA SER A 121 -11.09 -9.87 7.57
C SER A 121 -9.88 -9.17 8.20
N ALA A 122 -8.75 -9.11 7.50
CA ALA A 122 -7.54 -8.42 7.94
C ALA A 122 -7.73 -6.90 8.05
N VAL A 123 -8.44 -6.28 7.10
CA VAL A 123 -8.80 -4.85 7.17
C VAL A 123 -9.63 -4.56 8.41
N ASN A 124 -10.70 -5.34 8.63
CA ASN A 124 -11.57 -5.19 9.79
C ASN A 124 -10.83 -5.40 11.11
N GLU A 125 -9.95 -6.42 11.19
CA GLU A 125 -9.13 -6.65 12.37
C GLU A 125 -8.21 -5.45 12.68
N GLY A 126 -7.57 -4.88 11.65
CA GLY A 126 -6.74 -3.68 11.81
C GLY A 126 -7.54 -2.46 12.29
N ILE A 127 -8.74 -2.26 11.74
CA ILE A 127 -9.66 -1.19 12.15
C ILE A 127 -10.04 -1.33 13.63
N GLU A 128 -10.51 -2.51 14.04
CA GLU A 128 -10.95 -2.71 15.43
C GLU A 128 -9.77 -2.61 16.40
N ALA A 129 -8.60 -3.15 16.05
CA ALA A 129 -7.40 -2.98 16.86
C ALA A 129 -6.99 -1.50 17.05
N ALA A 130 -7.19 -0.64 16.05
CA ALA A 130 -6.99 0.80 16.21
C ALA A 130 -8.02 1.44 17.15
N ARG A 131 -9.28 1.02 17.04
CA ARG A 131 -10.41 1.52 17.86
C ARG A 131 -10.30 1.09 19.33
N ASP A 132 -9.67 -0.05 19.59
CA ASP A 132 -9.35 -0.51 20.95
C ASP A 132 -8.28 0.35 21.63
N ILE A 133 -7.34 0.94 20.86
CA ILE A 133 -6.31 1.84 21.39
C ILE A 133 -6.91 3.23 21.69
N VAL A 134 -7.67 3.78 20.74
CA VAL A 134 -8.32 5.09 20.85
C VAL A 134 -9.74 4.97 20.33
N CYS A 135 -10.72 5.52 21.05
CA CYS A 135 -12.09 5.57 20.58
C CYS A 135 -12.18 6.46 19.32
N LEU A 136 -12.21 5.82 18.16
CA LEU A 136 -12.22 6.45 16.85
C LEU A 136 -13.46 6.00 16.07
N ARG A 137 -13.89 6.86 15.13
CA ARG A 137 -14.88 6.47 14.14
C ARG A 137 -14.34 5.36 13.24
N ARG A 138 -15.23 4.51 12.74
CA ARG A 138 -14.88 3.48 11.77
C ARG A 138 -14.72 4.10 10.37
N PRO A 139 -13.63 3.84 9.62
CA PRO A 139 -13.58 4.15 8.19
C PRO A 139 -14.57 3.26 7.42
N TRP A 140 -14.89 3.63 6.20
CA TRP A 140 -15.53 2.73 5.25
C TRP A 140 -14.55 1.69 4.73
N VAL A 141 -15.03 0.47 4.51
CA VAL A 141 -14.30 -0.59 3.81
C VAL A 141 -14.82 -0.68 2.38
N MET A 142 -13.92 -0.45 1.42
CA MET A 142 -14.20 -0.51 0.00
C MET A 142 -13.51 -1.72 -0.61
N ILE A 143 -14.23 -2.47 -1.44
CA ILE A 143 -13.63 -3.55 -2.23
C ILE A 143 -13.47 -3.14 -3.69
N SER A 144 -12.37 -3.54 -4.29
CA SER A 144 -12.08 -3.31 -5.71
C SER A 144 -12.40 -4.54 -6.57
N VAL A 145 -13.17 -4.34 -7.64
CA VAL A 145 -13.57 -5.36 -8.62
C VAL A 145 -13.35 -4.85 -10.06
N ASN A 146 -13.31 -5.76 -11.03
CA ASN A 146 -13.16 -5.44 -12.44
C ASN A 146 -14.16 -6.19 -13.32
N ASP A 147 -14.60 -5.54 -14.42
CA ASP A 147 -15.52 -6.13 -15.40
C ASP A 147 -14.81 -6.84 -16.58
N ASP A 148 -13.52 -6.57 -16.79
CA ASP A 148 -12.67 -7.15 -17.82
C ASP A 148 -11.17 -7.02 -17.42
N LYS A 149 -10.25 -7.32 -18.33
CA LYS A 149 -8.81 -7.11 -18.15
C LYS A 149 -8.51 -5.67 -17.76
N ASP A 150 -7.86 -5.52 -16.61
CA ASP A 150 -7.47 -4.25 -16.03
C ASP A 150 -6.04 -4.32 -15.47
N LEU A 151 -5.26 -3.26 -15.64
CA LEU A 151 -3.85 -3.17 -15.25
C LEU A 151 -3.62 -3.18 -13.73
N HIS A 152 -4.66 -2.98 -12.93
CA HIS A 152 -4.66 -3.09 -11.47
C HIS A 152 -4.98 -4.52 -11.01
N PHE A 153 -5.45 -5.40 -11.92
CA PHE A 153 -5.80 -6.80 -11.67
C PHE A 153 -4.84 -7.73 -12.41
N ARG A 154 -3.56 -7.57 -12.09
CA ARG A 154 -2.47 -8.35 -12.68
C ARG A 154 -1.40 -8.68 -11.67
N LYS A 155 -0.66 -9.75 -11.94
CA LYS A 155 0.52 -10.15 -11.17
C LYS A 155 1.64 -10.57 -12.10
N ALA A 156 2.87 -10.54 -11.58
CA ALA A 156 4.01 -11.16 -12.25
C ALA A 156 3.98 -12.68 -12.00
N GLU A 157 4.41 -13.47 -12.98
CA GLU A 157 4.57 -14.91 -12.87
C GLU A 157 5.83 -15.35 -13.62
N PHE A 158 6.55 -16.33 -13.09
CA PHE A 158 7.62 -17.06 -13.77
C PHE A 158 7.85 -18.41 -13.07
N ASP A 159 8.42 -19.37 -13.79
CA ASP A 159 8.90 -20.61 -13.19
C ASP A 159 10.30 -20.36 -12.59
N PRO A 160 10.50 -20.48 -11.27
CA PRO A 160 11.82 -20.29 -10.65
C PRO A 160 12.88 -21.27 -11.17
N GLU A 161 12.48 -22.46 -11.64
CA GLU A 161 13.41 -23.46 -12.19
C GLU A 161 13.95 -23.05 -13.57
N ASP A 162 13.22 -22.21 -14.30
CA ASP A 162 13.66 -21.63 -15.58
C ASP A 162 14.61 -20.43 -15.40
N CYS A 163 14.81 -19.95 -14.17
CA CYS A 163 15.73 -18.86 -13.89
C CYS A 163 17.18 -19.39 -13.85
N PRO A 164 18.09 -18.90 -14.73
CA PRO A 164 19.48 -19.34 -14.73
C PRO A 164 20.15 -19.15 -13.36
N ALA A 165 20.95 -20.13 -12.93
CA ALA A 165 21.61 -20.11 -11.64
C ALA A 165 22.64 -18.97 -11.50
N ASP A 166 23.17 -18.48 -12.63
CA ASP A 166 24.09 -17.35 -12.75
C ASP A 166 23.39 -16.00 -12.95
N CYS A 167 22.05 -15.97 -12.96
CA CYS A 167 21.27 -14.73 -13.04
C CYS A 167 21.53 -13.86 -11.80
N SER A 168 21.82 -12.58 -12.01
CA SER A 168 22.00 -11.59 -10.93
C SER A 168 20.69 -11.19 -10.23
N ARG A 169 19.53 -11.69 -10.71
CA ARG A 169 18.18 -11.48 -10.16
C ARG A 169 17.82 -10.00 -9.90
N PRO A 170 17.96 -9.11 -10.89
CA PRO A 170 17.57 -7.70 -10.72
C PRO A 170 16.08 -7.51 -10.42
N CYS A 171 15.23 -8.48 -10.80
CA CYS A 171 13.80 -8.50 -10.51
C CYS A 171 13.49 -8.55 -9.01
N GLU A 172 14.30 -9.23 -8.20
CA GLU A 172 14.16 -9.30 -6.74
C GLU A 172 14.39 -7.92 -6.12
N ASN A 173 15.50 -7.27 -6.49
CA ASN A 173 15.90 -5.97 -5.96
C ASN A 173 14.96 -4.82 -6.33
N VAL A 174 14.36 -4.86 -7.52
CA VAL A 174 13.46 -3.79 -7.99
C VAL A 174 12.04 -3.94 -7.43
N CYS A 175 11.69 -5.09 -6.85
CA CYS A 175 10.33 -5.40 -6.42
C CYS A 175 9.99 -4.65 -5.13
N PRO A 176 9.12 -3.62 -5.16
CA PRO A 176 8.85 -2.78 -4.00
C PRO A 176 8.10 -3.49 -2.88
N ALA A 177 7.44 -4.61 -3.19
CA ALA A 177 6.72 -5.43 -2.23
C ALA A 177 7.54 -6.62 -1.71
N ASN A 178 8.81 -6.75 -2.12
CA ASN A 178 9.63 -7.95 -1.84
C ASN A 178 8.88 -9.24 -2.20
N ALA A 179 8.13 -9.20 -3.29
CA ALA A 179 7.24 -10.28 -3.73
C ALA A 179 7.97 -11.31 -4.60
N ILE A 180 9.28 -11.19 -4.80
CA ILE A 180 10.09 -12.14 -5.56
C ILE A 180 11.18 -12.63 -4.61
N THR A 181 11.34 -13.94 -4.47
CA THR A 181 12.33 -14.55 -3.58
C THR A 181 13.02 -15.71 -4.29
N PHE A 182 14.32 -15.84 -4.08
CA PHE A 182 15.11 -16.99 -4.53
C PHE A 182 15.96 -17.47 -3.35
N GLN A 183 15.41 -18.37 -2.55
CA GLN A 183 16.04 -18.96 -1.36
C GLN A 183 16.76 -20.29 -1.66
N GLY A 184 17.13 -20.52 -2.91
CA GLY A 184 18.00 -21.61 -3.33
C GLY A 184 19.23 -21.78 -2.44
N LYS A 185 19.24 -22.89 -1.68
CA LYS A 185 20.33 -23.45 -0.87
C LYS A 185 20.82 -22.60 0.31
N SER A 186 19.97 -22.40 1.32
CA SER A 186 20.53 -22.56 2.67
C SER A 186 20.98 -24.01 2.78
N THR A 187 22.30 -24.22 2.85
CA THR A 187 22.87 -25.47 3.36
C THR A 187 21.97 -26.00 4.46
N SER A 188 21.46 -27.22 4.27
CA SER A 188 20.77 -27.99 5.29
C SER A 188 21.70 -28.15 6.49
N VAL A 189 21.85 -27.10 7.30
CA VAL A 189 22.29 -27.23 8.67
C VAL A 189 21.08 -27.84 9.34
N ILE A 190 21.13 -29.17 9.46
CA ILE A 190 20.17 -29.97 10.21
C ILE A 190 20.17 -29.41 11.63
N SER A 191 19.30 -28.44 11.85
CA SER A 191 18.92 -28.01 13.18
C SER A 191 17.87 -29.03 13.59
N HIS A 192 18.31 -30.06 14.31
CA HIS A 192 17.41 -30.96 15.03
C HIS A 192 16.65 -30.13 16.06
N ASN A 193 15.56 -29.49 15.67
CA ASN A 193 14.51 -29.00 16.55
C ASN A 193 13.21 -28.92 15.75
N THR A 194 12.18 -29.52 16.35
CA THR A 194 10.90 -29.89 15.76
C THR A 194 10.03 -28.68 15.45
N GLU A 195 10.21 -28.05 14.29
CA GLU A 195 9.19 -27.22 13.66
C GLU A 195 9.12 -27.58 12.17
N ALA A 196 7.91 -27.74 11.65
CA ALA A 196 7.68 -28.18 10.26
C ALA A 196 8.51 -27.33 9.28
N PRO A 197 9.20 -27.93 8.30
CA PRO A 197 9.99 -27.19 7.33
C PRO A 197 9.08 -26.19 6.61
N ARG A 198 9.30 -24.88 6.81
CA ARG A 198 8.72 -23.86 5.95
C ARG A 198 9.37 -24.04 4.59
N VAL A 199 8.67 -24.69 3.66
CA VAL A 199 9.07 -24.77 2.27
C VAL A 199 9.02 -23.34 1.74
N LEU A 200 10.18 -22.68 1.72
CA LEU A 200 10.33 -21.37 1.13
C LEU A 200 10.21 -21.58 -0.37
N LYS A 201 9.09 -21.11 -0.94
CA LYS A 201 8.83 -21.21 -2.37
C LYS A 201 9.67 -20.14 -3.07
N ASP A 202 10.59 -20.56 -3.92
CA ASP A 202 11.22 -19.68 -4.88
C ASP A 202 10.17 -19.16 -5.87
N GLY A 203 10.39 -17.97 -6.42
CA GLY A 203 9.48 -17.34 -7.37
C GLY A 203 8.73 -16.14 -6.81
N VAL A 204 7.53 -15.90 -7.34
CA VAL A 204 6.66 -14.79 -6.94
C VAL A 204 5.79 -15.21 -5.75
N ILE A 205 5.82 -14.45 -4.66
CA ILE A 205 4.83 -14.53 -3.58
C ILE A 205 3.58 -13.78 -4.05
N THR A 206 2.63 -14.54 -4.58
CA THR A 206 1.43 -14.04 -5.25
C THR A 206 0.68 -12.99 -4.43
N GLU A 207 0.54 -13.19 -3.14
CA GLU A 207 -0.22 -12.34 -2.23
C GLU A 207 0.43 -10.95 -2.08
N ARG A 208 1.76 -10.87 -2.15
CA ARG A 208 2.51 -9.60 -2.06
C ARG A 208 2.62 -8.88 -3.40
N CYS A 209 2.54 -9.62 -4.51
CA CYS A 209 2.67 -9.06 -5.84
C CYS A 209 1.42 -8.27 -6.23
N TYR A 210 1.52 -6.94 -6.23
CA TYR A 210 0.42 -6.06 -6.64
C TYR A 210 0.48 -5.63 -8.12
N GLY A 211 1.30 -6.29 -8.94
CA GLY A 211 1.27 -6.05 -10.39
C GLY A 211 1.94 -4.75 -10.84
N CYS A 212 2.92 -4.22 -10.11
CA CYS A 212 3.57 -2.95 -10.46
C CYS A 212 4.35 -2.94 -11.79
N GLY A 213 4.62 -4.11 -12.38
CA GLY A 213 5.31 -4.24 -13.66
C GLY A 213 6.83 -4.01 -13.62
N ARG A 214 7.41 -3.56 -12.49
CA ARG A 214 8.84 -3.16 -12.42
C ARG A 214 9.82 -4.30 -12.70
N CYS A 215 9.45 -5.54 -12.40
CA CYS A 215 10.30 -6.71 -12.62
C CYS A 215 10.38 -7.16 -14.08
N LEU A 216 9.36 -6.87 -14.90
CA LEU A 216 9.30 -7.29 -16.30
C LEU A 216 10.47 -6.75 -17.13
N PRO A 217 10.70 -5.42 -17.23
CA PRO A 217 11.72 -4.89 -18.14
C PRO A 217 13.15 -5.12 -17.66
N VAL A 218 13.36 -5.53 -16.40
CA VAL A 218 14.70 -5.74 -15.84
C VAL A 218 15.17 -7.19 -15.91
N CYS A 219 14.30 -8.15 -16.26
CA CYS A 219 14.69 -9.54 -16.37
C CYS A 219 15.62 -9.75 -17.59
N PRO A 220 16.89 -10.13 -17.41
CA PRO A 220 17.83 -10.23 -18.55
C PRO A 220 17.53 -11.40 -19.49
N TYR A 221 16.70 -12.35 -19.06
CA TYR A 221 16.33 -13.54 -19.82
C TYR A 221 14.85 -13.54 -20.26
N ASP A 222 14.13 -12.43 -20.02
CA ASP A 222 12.72 -12.26 -20.40
C ASP A 222 11.81 -13.41 -19.94
N LYS A 223 12.02 -13.89 -18.70
CA LYS A 223 11.29 -15.04 -18.12
C LYS A 223 10.04 -14.65 -17.32
N ILE A 224 9.85 -13.36 -17.04
CA ILE A 224 8.75 -12.87 -16.21
C ILE A 224 7.61 -12.39 -17.09
N ARG A 225 6.44 -13.00 -16.92
CA ARG A 225 5.20 -12.62 -17.64
C ARG A 225 4.21 -11.92 -16.74
N GLU A 226 3.37 -11.09 -17.35
CA GLU A 226 2.17 -10.53 -16.72
C GLU A 226 1.02 -11.51 -16.81
N VAL A 227 0.26 -11.66 -15.73
CA VAL A 227 -0.98 -12.44 -15.69
C VAL A 227 -2.10 -11.58 -15.15
N THR A 228 -3.09 -11.32 -16.00
CA THR A 228 -4.30 -10.59 -15.65
C THR A 228 -5.39 -11.54 -15.17
N TYR A 229 -6.26 -11.09 -14.28
CA TYR A 229 -7.41 -11.86 -13.82
C TYR A 229 -8.65 -10.98 -13.63
N VAL A 230 -9.81 -11.61 -13.53
CA VAL A 230 -11.08 -10.95 -13.22
C VAL A 230 -11.59 -11.50 -11.89
N ARG A 231 -12.08 -10.63 -11.00
CA ARG A 231 -12.71 -11.07 -9.75
C ARG A 231 -13.96 -11.88 -10.06
N ASP A 232 -14.10 -13.03 -9.42
CA ASP A 232 -15.28 -13.88 -9.61
C ASP A 232 -16.53 -13.19 -9.06
N ALA A 233 -17.57 -13.09 -9.89
CA ALA A 233 -18.78 -12.36 -9.57
C ALA A 233 -19.60 -13.04 -8.44
N ILE A 234 -19.59 -14.38 -8.39
CA ILE A 234 -20.32 -15.14 -7.36
C ILE A 234 -19.66 -14.91 -6.00
N THR A 235 -18.35 -15.09 -5.94
CA THR A 235 -17.53 -14.84 -4.74
C THR A 235 -17.67 -13.39 -4.28
N THR A 236 -17.63 -12.43 -5.19
CA THR A 236 -17.84 -11.01 -4.88
C THR A 236 -19.24 -10.76 -4.30
N ALA A 237 -20.27 -11.35 -4.89
CA ALA A 237 -21.64 -11.22 -4.39
C ALA A 237 -21.78 -11.82 -2.97
N ASP A 238 -21.11 -12.93 -2.69
CA ASP A 238 -21.09 -13.52 -1.35
C ASP A 238 -20.31 -12.67 -0.35
N LEU A 239 -19.24 -11.99 -0.79
CA LEU A 239 -18.53 -11.02 0.05
C LEU A 239 -19.43 -9.83 0.42
N ILE A 240 -20.16 -9.26 -0.52
CA ILE A 240 -21.04 -8.11 -0.26
C ILE A 240 -22.13 -8.44 0.77
N LYS A 241 -22.59 -9.70 0.83
CA LYS A 241 -23.59 -10.15 1.81
C LYS A 241 -23.08 -10.23 3.25
N ARG A 242 -21.77 -10.14 3.49
CA ARG A 242 -21.15 -10.26 4.82
C ARG A 242 -21.42 -9.07 5.76
N ASN A 243 -22.04 -7.99 5.27
CA ASN A 243 -22.32 -6.75 6.02
C ASN A 243 -21.06 -6.05 6.58
N ASP A 244 -19.87 -6.34 6.05
CA ASP A 244 -18.58 -5.74 6.42
C ASP A 244 -17.92 -4.98 5.24
N VAL A 245 -18.69 -4.74 4.17
CA VAL A 245 -18.33 -3.95 2.98
C VAL A 245 -19.26 -2.73 2.90
N ASP A 246 -18.68 -1.54 2.90
CA ASP A 246 -19.41 -0.26 2.88
C ASP A 246 -19.51 0.34 1.47
N ALA A 247 -18.56 0.03 0.58
CA ALA A 247 -18.50 0.55 -0.77
C ALA A 247 -17.81 -0.43 -1.74
N MET A 248 -18.00 -0.20 -3.04
CA MET A 248 -17.37 -0.97 -4.10
C MET A 248 -16.78 -0.03 -5.16
N GLU A 249 -15.53 -0.27 -5.53
CA GLU A 249 -14.85 0.36 -6.66
C GLU A 249 -14.90 -0.60 -7.85
N ILE A 250 -15.55 -0.17 -8.93
CA ILE A 250 -15.70 -0.95 -10.15
C ILE A 250 -14.75 -0.40 -11.19
N HIS A 251 -13.78 -1.21 -11.57
CA HIS A 251 -12.93 -0.95 -12.73
C HIS A 251 -13.66 -1.41 -13.98
N THR A 252 -13.94 -0.46 -14.86
CA THR A 252 -14.52 -0.74 -16.17
C THR A 252 -13.47 -0.57 -17.26
N SER A 253 -13.45 -1.49 -18.23
CA SER A 253 -12.73 -1.21 -19.46
C SER A 253 -13.41 -0.04 -20.17
N GLY A 254 -12.74 1.11 -20.26
CA GLY A 254 -13.29 2.37 -20.80
C GLY A 254 -13.49 2.37 -22.32
N ARG A 255 -14.05 1.28 -22.87
CA ARG A 255 -14.36 1.12 -24.29
C ARG A 255 -15.37 2.15 -24.77
#